data_AF-A0A454TJF9-F1
#
_entry.id   AF-A0A454TJF9-F1
#
_cell.length_a   1.000
_cell.length_b   1.000
_cell.length_c   1.000
_cell.angle_alpha   90.00
_cell.angle_beta   90.00
_cell.angle_gamma   90.00
#
_symmetry.space_group_name_H-M   'P 1'
#
loop_
_entity.id
_entity.type
_entity.pdbx_description
1 polymer ?
#
loop_
_entity_poly.entity_id
_entity_poly.type
_entity_poly.pdbx_seq_one_letter_code
_entity_poly.pdbx_strand_id
1 'polypeptide(L)'
;MIKPNRNLLWSALVAACLTKSIGAAADTVWVSKDCTGGPCTVQGGPYPTLGFFRLTGSSFGWSATYTGTPQRFWVSQGGANMADTQLSTSNGDLGGTANLPLGNWYISIKTALMGPGNYSVQGPAVHGDPHITTTNGVHYDLQGAGEFVLLKHSDNGFEVQTRMTPLATVAPLPPDPHTGLSSCVSLNTAAAIRAGRQRVTYQPNLSGQPDPSGMQLRVDGQLVRVGAGGLTLNDGTKIFRDAATGEVRVDFRDQSLVRITPHWWKERGVWYLDFDLTPPNRSMGIVGEIPREGGWLPALSDGTSMGPMPTSLTDRFKALYVKFADSWRVSDSTTLFDYAPHTSTKTYTMKTWPPEDGICELPFTVPLIGVNQDVAERACKGVFIPHLKRSCVQDVMVTGNLDIGKGYVLSQGLPRYKIRVPNGKPNDVAKE
;
A
#
# COMPACT_ATOMS: atom_id res chain seq x y z
N MET A 1 -58.46 -48.43 12.05
CA MET A 1 -57.33 -48.19 12.97
C MET A 1 -56.05 -48.34 12.14
N ILE A 2 -55.18 -47.39 11.83
CA ILE A 2 -54.83 -46.04 12.31
C ILE A 2 -54.24 -45.29 11.08
N LYS A 3 -54.42 -43.97 11.03
CA LYS A 3 -53.92 -43.01 10.02
C LYS A 3 -52.41 -42.68 10.22
N PRO A 4 -51.77 -41.89 9.34
CA PRO A 4 -50.38 -42.09 8.87
C PRO A 4 -49.33 -41.49 9.79
N ASN A 5 -48.08 -41.96 9.67
CA ASN A 5 -46.92 -41.28 10.24
C ASN A 5 -46.21 -40.46 9.16
N ARG A 6 -46.12 -39.15 9.41
CA ARG A 6 -45.40 -38.15 8.63
C ARG A 6 -43.90 -38.47 8.72
N ASN A 7 -43.21 -38.49 7.59
CA ASN A 7 -41.89 -37.88 7.45
C ASN A 7 -41.69 -37.52 5.96
N LEU A 8 -42.25 -36.36 5.63
CA LEU A 8 -41.92 -35.57 4.44
C LEU A 8 -40.47 -35.09 4.57
N LEU A 9 -39.69 -35.28 3.49
CA LEU A 9 -38.58 -34.43 2.99
C LEU A 9 -37.45 -34.16 4.00
N TRP A 10 -36.17 -34.32 3.66
CA TRP A 10 -35.45 -33.43 2.77
C TRP A 10 -34.15 -34.15 2.36
N SER A 11 -34.06 -34.54 1.10
CA SER A 11 -32.78 -34.71 0.40
C SER A 11 -32.24 -33.31 0.13
N ALA A 12 -31.71 -32.65 1.16
CA ALA A 12 -31.11 -31.33 1.01
C ALA A 12 -29.65 -31.50 0.55
N LEU A 13 -29.39 -30.99 -0.64
CA LEU A 13 -28.08 -30.63 -1.16
C LEU A 13 -27.10 -30.27 -0.04
N VAL A 14 -26.07 -31.09 0.19
CA VAL A 14 -24.78 -30.57 0.69
C VAL A 14 -24.04 -30.00 -0.52
N ALA A 15 -24.63 -28.97 -1.12
CA ALA A 15 -23.86 -27.95 -1.81
C ALA A 15 -23.32 -27.05 -0.71
N ALA A 16 -22.32 -27.55 0.03
CA ALA A 16 -21.55 -26.70 0.92
C ALA A 16 -20.98 -25.58 0.06
N CYS A 17 -21.49 -24.38 0.30
CA CYS A 17 -21.03 -23.13 -0.27
C CYS A 17 -19.50 -23.08 -0.30
N LEU A 18 -18.92 -23.43 -1.44
CA LEU A 18 -17.73 -22.78 -1.95
C LEU A 18 -18.15 -21.35 -2.29
N THR A 19 -18.43 -20.53 -1.27
CA THR A 19 -18.30 -19.08 -1.41
C THR A 19 -16.88 -18.89 -1.90
N LYS A 20 -16.76 -18.47 -3.17
CA LYS A 20 -15.51 -18.03 -3.79
C LYS A 20 -14.74 -17.25 -2.73
N SER A 21 -13.70 -17.87 -2.18
CA SER A 21 -12.73 -17.20 -1.34
C SER A 21 -12.21 -16.05 -2.18
N ILE A 22 -12.60 -14.83 -1.81
CA ILE A 22 -12.07 -13.61 -2.39
C ILE A 22 -10.59 -13.65 -2.01
N GLY A 23 -9.72 -14.05 -2.94
CA GLY A 23 -8.28 -14.03 -2.74
C GLY A 23 -7.88 -12.59 -2.47
N ALA A 24 -7.44 -12.29 -1.25
CA ALA A 24 -6.85 -11.00 -0.95
C ALA A 24 -5.45 -10.94 -1.56
N ALA A 25 -5.27 -10.03 -2.50
CA ALA A 25 -3.99 -9.72 -3.10
C ALA A 25 -2.97 -9.35 -1.97
N ALA A 26 -1.65 -9.28 -2.24
CA ALA A 26 -0.71 -8.73 -1.25
C ALA A 26 -0.92 -7.21 -1.07
N ASP A 27 -2.04 -6.87 -0.45
CA ASP A 27 -2.19 -5.68 0.34
C ASP A 27 -1.15 -5.71 1.47
N THR A 28 -0.80 -4.55 2.03
CA THR A 28 -0.22 -4.57 3.36
C THR A 28 -1.20 -5.28 4.29
N VAL A 29 -0.79 -6.44 4.78
CA VAL A 29 -1.61 -7.31 5.62
C VAL A 29 -1.13 -7.17 7.03
N TRP A 30 -2.04 -6.96 7.97
CA TRP A 30 -1.72 -6.98 9.38
C TRP A 30 -2.72 -7.80 10.17
N VAL A 31 -2.25 -8.39 11.27
CA VAL A 31 -3.07 -9.07 12.27
C VAL A 31 -2.57 -8.73 13.68
N SER A 32 -3.46 -8.63 14.66
CA SER A 32 -3.11 -8.52 16.09
C SER A 32 -3.61 -9.70 16.88
N LYS A 33 -2.91 -10.02 17.96
CA LYS A 33 -3.36 -10.90 19.04
C LYS A 33 -3.24 -10.16 20.37
N ASP A 34 -4.35 -10.04 21.07
CA ASP A 34 -4.44 -9.46 22.42
C ASP A 34 -4.80 -10.55 23.41
N CYS A 35 -3.98 -10.72 24.45
CA CYS A 35 -4.19 -11.71 25.52
C CYS A 35 -4.26 -11.07 26.91
N THR A 36 -4.59 -9.77 26.99
CA THR A 36 -4.77 -9.06 28.26
C THR A 36 -5.96 -9.60 29.06
N GLY A 37 -6.94 -10.22 28.40
CA GLY A 37 -8.01 -11.04 28.99
C GLY A 37 -8.11 -12.41 28.32
N GLY A 38 -8.46 -13.44 29.08
CA GLY A 38 -8.71 -14.79 28.54
C GLY A 38 -10.17 -14.95 28.10
N PRO A 39 -10.47 -15.55 26.92
CA PRO A 39 -9.55 -16.01 25.87
C PRO A 39 -8.93 -14.86 25.06
N CYS A 40 -7.74 -15.06 24.47
CA CYS A 40 -7.13 -14.06 23.60
C CYS A 40 -8.07 -13.64 22.44
N THR A 41 -7.98 -12.39 22.01
CA THR A 41 -8.71 -11.85 20.86
C THR A 41 -7.76 -11.57 19.72
N VAL A 42 -8.12 -12.00 18.51
CA VAL A 42 -7.35 -11.77 17.27
C VAL A 42 -8.13 -10.86 16.33
N GLN A 43 -7.44 -9.94 15.65
CA GLN A 43 -8.00 -9.01 14.67
C GLN A 43 -7.15 -8.99 13.40
N GLY A 44 -7.71 -8.68 12.23
CA GLY A 44 -6.92 -8.44 10.99
C GLY A 44 -7.24 -9.31 9.76
N GLY A 45 -8.44 -9.89 9.66
CA GLY A 45 -8.88 -10.54 8.42
C GLY A 45 -10.16 -11.36 8.59
N PRO A 46 -10.82 -11.79 7.50
CA PRO A 46 -11.94 -12.73 7.58
C PRO A 46 -11.49 -14.11 8.07
N TYR A 47 -12.27 -14.71 8.96
CA TYR A 47 -12.10 -16.11 9.36
C TYR A 47 -12.42 -17.05 8.18
N PRO A 48 -11.70 -18.17 7.98
CA PRO A 48 -10.57 -18.73 8.76
C PRO A 48 -9.18 -18.21 8.35
N THR A 49 -9.11 -17.34 7.34
CA THR A 49 -7.90 -16.87 6.68
C THR A 49 -7.45 -15.53 7.23
N LEU A 50 -6.97 -15.52 8.48
CA LEU A 50 -6.39 -14.31 9.06
C LEU A 50 -5.09 -13.99 8.31
N GLY A 51 -5.03 -12.79 7.72
CA GLY A 51 -3.84 -12.25 7.07
C GLY A 51 -3.33 -13.04 5.86
N PHE A 52 -4.13 -13.13 4.79
CA PHE A 52 -3.73 -13.73 3.50
C PHE A 52 -3.01 -12.72 2.60
N PHE A 53 -1.87 -13.10 2.03
CA PHE A 53 -1.10 -12.30 1.09
C PHE A 53 -0.57 -13.15 -0.07
N ARG A 54 -0.37 -12.53 -1.24
CA ARG A 54 0.20 -13.18 -2.42
C ARG A 54 1.59 -12.66 -2.74
N LEU A 55 2.60 -13.52 -2.71
CA LEU A 55 3.94 -13.16 -3.13
C LEU A 55 4.06 -13.14 -4.65
N THR A 56 4.34 -11.95 -5.18
CA THR A 56 4.60 -11.68 -6.60
C THR A 56 6.08 -11.39 -6.89
N GLY A 57 6.85 -11.14 -5.83
CA GLY A 57 8.31 -11.18 -5.80
C GLY A 57 8.82 -12.35 -4.96
N SER A 58 10.08 -12.74 -5.16
CA SER A 58 10.76 -13.79 -4.38
C SER A 58 11.00 -13.38 -2.92
N SER A 59 10.71 -12.13 -2.57
CA SER A 59 10.89 -11.58 -1.24
C SER A 59 9.84 -10.55 -0.87
N PHE A 60 9.67 -10.34 0.44
CA PHE A 60 8.70 -9.42 1.02
C PHE A 60 9.19 -8.89 2.36
N GLY A 61 8.72 -7.70 2.72
CA GLY A 61 8.93 -7.11 4.02
C GLY A 61 7.93 -7.66 5.05
N TRP A 62 8.38 -7.86 6.28
CA TRP A 62 7.53 -8.22 7.41
C TRP A 62 7.96 -7.50 8.68
N SER A 63 7.03 -7.35 9.63
CA SER A 63 7.32 -6.83 10.96
C SER A 63 6.41 -7.44 12.02
N ALA A 64 6.90 -7.50 13.26
CA ALA A 64 6.21 -8.05 14.41
C ALA A 64 6.50 -7.20 15.64
N THR A 65 5.49 -6.72 16.35
CA THR A 65 5.65 -6.06 17.66
C THR A 65 5.01 -6.93 18.72
N TYR A 66 5.71 -7.20 19.83
CA TYR A 66 5.19 -8.04 20.91
C TYR A 66 4.89 -7.21 22.15
N THR A 67 3.90 -7.66 22.93
CA THR A 67 3.71 -7.19 24.31
C THR A 67 4.17 -8.30 25.25
N GLY A 68 5.22 -8.05 26.04
CA GLY A 68 5.88 -9.04 26.89
C GLY A 68 7.11 -9.67 26.25
N THR A 69 7.32 -10.98 26.47
CA THR A 69 8.49 -11.70 25.96
C THR A 69 8.46 -11.77 24.43
N PRO A 70 9.57 -11.42 23.73
CA PRO A 70 9.66 -11.56 22.28
C PRO A 70 9.29 -12.97 21.82
N GLN A 71 8.51 -13.07 20.75
CA GLN A 71 8.17 -14.34 20.11
C GLN A 71 8.66 -14.36 18.66
N ARG A 72 8.23 -15.37 17.89
CA ARG A 72 8.60 -15.57 16.49
C ARG A 72 7.44 -15.22 15.57
N PHE A 73 7.74 -14.81 14.33
CA PHE A 73 6.76 -14.58 13.26
C PHE A 73 6.65 -15.84 12.39
N TRP A 74 5.43 -16.22 11.98
CA TRP A 74 5.19 -17.44 11.21
C TRP A 74 4.21 -17.22 10.07
N VAL A 75 4.47 -17.87 8.93
CA VAL A 75 3.59 -17.86 7.76
C VAL A 75 3.35 -19.27 7.24
N SER A 76 2.24 -19.53 6.54
CA SER A 76 1.90 -20.87 6.03
C SER A 76 1.39 -20.85 4.59
N GLN A 77 1.66 -21.91 3.82
CA GLN A 77 0.95 -22.23 2.58
C GLN A 77 -0.21 -23.18 2.93
N GLY A 78 -1.43 -22.66 3.08
CA GLY A 78 -2.62 -23.52 3.21
C GLY A 78 -3.58 -23.28 4.38
N GLY A 79 -3.47 -22.18 5.13
CA GLY A 79 -4.44 -21.85 6.18
C GLY A 79 -4.32 -22.77 7.40
N ALA A 80 -3.30 -22.51 8.21
CA ALA A 80 -3.00 -23.10 9.52
C ALA A 80 -2.61 -24.60 9.52
N ASN A 81 -1.39 -24.86 10.00
CA ASN A 81 -0.86 -26.13 10.56
C ASN A 81 -0.15 -27.10 9.62
N MET A 82 -0.26 -26.98 8.29
CA MET A 82 0.31 -28.01 7.39
C MET A 82 1.72 -27.70 6.87
N ALA A 83 2.19 -26.44 6.93
CA ALA A 83 3.52 -26.02 6.45
C ALA A 83 3.95 -24.62 6.97
N ASP A 84 4.03 -24.46 8.30
CA ASP A 84 4.41 -23.18 8.90
C ASP A 84 5.92 -22.91 8.71
N THR A 85 6.26 -21.75 8.14
CA THR A 85 7.61 -21.24 7.94
C THR A 85 7.88 -20.12 8.94
N GLN A 86 8.90 -20.29 9.78
CA GLN A 86 9.33 -19.26 10.71
C GLN A 86 10.08 -18.15 9.97
N LEU A 87 9.71 -16.90 10.22
CA LEU A 87 10.47 -15.73 9.80
C LEU A 87 11.07 -15.07 11.05
N SER A 88 12.39 -15.07 11.13
CA SER A 88 13.14 -14.33 12.14
C SER A 88 14.52 -14.04 11.57
N THR A 89 15.02 -12.82 11.75
CA THR A 89 16.41 -12.48 11.46
C THR A 89 17.29 -12.80 12.67
N SER A 90 18.61 -12.80 12.46
CA SER A 90 19.61 -12.93 13.52
C SER A 90 19.31 -11.95 14.67
N ASN A 91 19.47 -12.39 15.92
CA ASN A 91 19.24 -11.59 17.15
C ASN A 91 17.78 -11.32 17.53
N GLY A 92 16.79 -11.96 16.89
CA GLY A 92 15.40 -11.86 17.32
C GLY A 92 14.72 -10.56 16.91
N ASP A 93 15.14 -9.95 15.79
CA ASP A 93 14.55 -8.70 15.35
C ASP A 93 13.06 -8.85 15.02
N LEU A 94 12.39 -7.72 15.20
CA LEU A 94 10.96 -7.50 15.10
C LEU A 94 10.51 -7.15 13.67
N GLY A 95 11.28 -7.61 12.67
CA GLY A 95 11.00 -7.39 11.26
C GLY A 95 12.21 -7.56 10.36
N GLY A 96 11.99 -7.55 9.05
CA GLY A 96 13.03 -7.66 8.04
C GLY A 96 12.46 -8.08 6.68
N THR A 97 13.36 -8.50 5.78
CA THR A 97 12.98 -9.09 4.49
C THR A 97 13.08 -10.61 4.57
N ALA A 98 12.07 -11.32 4.09
CA ALA A 98 12.06 -12.77 4.00
C ALA A 98 11.94 -13.26 2.56
N ASN A 99 12.38 -14.50 2.32
CA ASN A 99 12.31 -15.19 1.03
C ASN A 99 11.36 -16.34 1.10
N LEU A 100 10.45 -16.43 0.14
CA LEU A 100 9.56 -17.58 -0.01
C LEU A 100 9.25 -17.80 -1.48
N PRO A 101 8.92 -19.03 -1.88
CA PRO A 101 8.36 -19.29 -3.20
C PRO A 101 7.14 -18.41 -3.49
N LEU A 102 7.04 -17.97 -4.74
CA LEU A 102 5.87 -17.27 -5.25
C LEU A 102 4.60 -18.08 -4.97
N GLY A 103 3.53 -17.39 -4.60
CA GLY A 103 2.27 -18.05 -4.28
C GLY A 103 1.52 -17.36 -3.16
N ASN A 104 0.56 -18.11 -2.62
CA ASN A 104 -0.38 -17.63 -1.64
C ASN A 104 0.03 -18.07 -0.24
N TRP A 105 0.07 -17.12 0.70
CA TRP A 105 0.57 -17.31 2.06
C TRP A 105 -0.39 -16.68 3.09
N TYR A 106 -0.31 -17.15 4.33
CA TYR A 106 -1.12 -16.68 5.45
C TYR A 106 -0.25 -16.39 6.67
N ILE A 107 -0.57 -15.34 7.45
CA ILE A 107 0.04 -15.11 8.77
C ILE A 107 -0.52 -16.14 9.77
N SER A 108 0.33 -17.00 10.34
CA SER A 108 -0.08 -18.15 11.16
C SER A 108 -0.35 -17.79 12.63
N ILE A 109 -1.36 -16.94 12.88
CA ILE A 109 -1.59 -16.35 14.21
C ILE A 109 -2.45 -17.18 15.17
N LYS A 110 -3.25 -18.13 14.66
CA LYS A 110 -4.30 -18.81 15.44
C LYS A 110 -3.80 -19.98 16.29
N THR A 111 -2.82 -20.73 15.79
CA THR A 111 -2.43 -22.05 16.32
C THR A 111 -0.96 -22.13 16.72
N ALA A 112 -0.14 -21.15 16.33
CA ALA A 112 1.29 -21.11 16.62
C ALA A 112 1.62 -20.38 17.93
N LEU A 113 2.90 -20.52 18.35
CA LEU A 113 3.58 -19.84 19.46
C LEU A 113 3.66 -18.31 19.32
N MET A 114 2.91 -17.70 18.41
CA MET A 114 2.87 -16.24 18.25
C MET A 114 2.19 -15.63 19.49
N GLY A 115 2.94 -14.79 20.20
CA GLY A 115 2.50 -14.15 21.43
C GLY A 115 1.48 -13.04 21.22
N PRO A 116 1.17 -12.28 22.26
CA PRO A 116 0.37 -11.07 22.14
C PRO A 116 1.18 -10.00 21.39
N GLY A 117 0.62 -9.39 20.36
CA GLY A 117 1.37 -8.50 19.48
C GLY A 117 0.65 -8.10 18.19
N ASN A 118 1.30 -7.27 17.38
CA ASN A 118 0.89 -6.94 16.00
C ASN A 118 1.88 -7.56 15.02
N TYR A 119 1.37 -8.08 13.91
CA TYR A 119 2.13 -8.82 12.92
C TYR A 119 1.72 -8.31 11.54
N SER A 120 2.67 -8.00 10.68
CA SER A 120 2.35 -7.51 9.35
C SER A 120 3.29 -8.03 8.28
N VAL A 121 2.72 -8.25 7.10
CA VAL A 121 3.42 -8.41 5.83
C VAL A 121 3.18 -7.15 5.01
N GLN A 122 4.24 -6.62 4.45
CA GLN A 122 4.23 -5.35 3.73
C GLN A 122 4.00 -5.64 2.26
N GLY A 123 2.92 -5.09 1.70
CA GLY A 123 2.69 -5.07 0.27
C GLY A 123 3.36 -3.84 -0.35
N PRO A 124 3.67 -3.85 -1.65
CA PRO A 124 4.11 -2.65 -2.32
C PRO A 124 3.05 -1.55 -2.22
N ALA A 125 3.48 -0.36 -1.85
CA ALA A 125 2.59 0.73 -1.49
C ALA A 125 3.25 2.08 -1.71
N VAL A 126 2.41 3.12 -1.84
CA VAL A 126 2.85 4.52 -1.79
C VAL A 126 1.86 5.28 -0.92
N HIS A 127 2.28 5.70 0.26
CA HIS A 127 1.40 6.36 1.23
C HIS A 127 1.91 7.77 1.57
N GLY A 128 1.00 8.67 1.95
CA GLY A 128 1.35 9.97 2.48
C GLY A 128 2.04 10.90 1.48
N ASP A 129 2.97 11.71 1.99
CA ASP A 129 3.96 12.37 1.14
C ASP A 129 4.98 11.33 0.66
N PRO A 130 5.20 11.13 -0.65
CA PRO A 130 5.29 9.76 -1.18
C PRO A 130 6.35 8.86 -0.51
N HIS A 131 5.88 8.07 0.45
CA HIS A 131 6.62 7.01 1.13
C HIS A 131 6.42 5.71 0.35
N ILE A 132 7.47 5.24 -0.31
CA ILE A 132 7.42 4.08 -1.19
C ILE A 132 7.84 2.83 -0.42
N THR A 133 6.98 1.82 -0.43
CA THR A 133 7.34 0.45 -0.07
C THR A 133 7.43 -0.37 -1.36
N THR A 134 8.61 -0.88 -1.68
CA THR A 134 8.87 -1.62 -2.93
C THR A 134 8.23 -3.01 -2.93
N THR A 135 8.21 -3.67 -4.09
CA THR A 135 7.70 -5.05 -4.22
C THR A 135 8.43 -6.08 -3.36
N ASN A 136 9.66 -5.78 -2.91
CA ASN A 136 10.42 -6.59 -1.96
C ASN A 136 10.48 -6.03 -0.54
N GLY A 137 9.65 -5.02 -0.22
CA GLY A 137 9.45 -4.48 1.13
C GLY A 137 10.55 -3.53 1.62
N VAL A 138 11.36 -2.98 0.71
CA VAL A 138 12.29 -1.90 1.05
C VAL A 138 11.51 -0.59 1.05
N HIS A 139 11.71 0.21 2.10
CA HIS A 139 11.05 1.51 2.24
C HIS A 139 12.01 2.63 1.85
N TYR A 140 11.56 3.59 1.06
CA TYR A 140 12.30 4.82 0.77
C TYR A 140 11.36 5.95 0.34
N ASP A 141 11.83 7.19 0.45
CA ASP A 141 11.02 8.35 0.09
C ASP A 141 11.37 8.88 -1.31
N LEU A 142 10.35 9.26 -2.09
CA LEU A 142 10.54 9.98 -3.37
C LEU A 142 9.60 11.17 -3.46
N GLN A 143 10.04 12.29 -2.93
CA GLN A 143 9.30 13.55 -2.88
C GLN A 143 9.37 14.38 -4.18
N GLY A 144 9.36 13.73 -5.34
CA GLY A 144 9.44 14.40 -6.65
C GLY A 144 8.19 15.22 -6.99
N ALA A 145 8.28 16.07 -8.02
CA ALA A 145 7.13 16.80 -8.59
C ALA A 145 6.95 16.47 -10.07
N GLY A 146 5.80 15.90 -10.43
CA GLY A 146 5.49 15.42 -11.77
C GLY A 146 4.61 14.19 -11.76
N GLU A 147 4.48 13.55 -12.92
CA GLU A 147 3.78 12.29 -13.05
C GLU A 147 4.79 11.17 -13.21
N PHE A 148 4.61 10.05 -12.50
CA PHE A 148 5.57 8.97 -12.40
C PHE A 148 4.89 7.61 -12.56
N VAL A 149 5.60 6.67 -13.19
CA VAL A 149 5.16 5.27 -13.26
C VAL A 149 5.48 4.58 -11.94
N LEU A 150 4.43 4.23 -11.18
CA LEU A 150 4.55 3.43 -9.96
C LEU A 150 5.07 2.03 -10.30
N LEU A 151 4.35 1.34 -11.18
CA LEU A 151 4.68 0.03 -11.72
C LEU A 151 4.10 -0.11 -13.12
N LYS A 152 4.83 -0.78 -14.00
CA LYS A 152 4.36 -1.27 -15.30
C LYS A 152 4.86 -2.68 -15.53
N HIS A 153 4.11 -3.44 -16.32
CA HIS A 153 4.53 -4.73 -16.82
C HIS A 153 4.46 -4.69 -18.35
N SER A 154 5.60 -4.93 -19.01
CA SER A 154 5.78 -4.68 -20.44
C SER A 154 4.83 -5.49 -21.34
N ASP A 155 4.40 -6.66 -20.89
CA ASP A 155 3.80 -7.66 -21.79
C ASP A 155 2.29 -7.88 -21.62
N ASN A 156 1.65 -7.27 -20.62
CA ASN A 156 0.24 -7.58 -20.28
C ASN A 156 -0.68 -6.35 -20.19
N GLY A 157 -0.17 -5.15 -20.50
CA GLY A 157 -0.96 -3.91 -20.46
C GLY A 157 -1.32 -3.43 -19.04
N PHE A 158 -0.61 -3.88 -18.01
CA PHE A 158 -0.67 -3.34 -16.65
C PHE A 158 0.28 -2.15 -16.51
N GLU A 159 -0.24 -1.00 -16.12
CA GLU A 159 0.55 0.17 -15.73
C GLU A 159 -0.21 1.01 -14.71
N VAL A 160 0.48 1.52 -13.70
CA VAL A 160 -0.04 2.43 -12.69
C VAL A 160 0.85 3.66 -12.65
N GLN A 161 0.24 4.84 -12.77
CA GLN A 161 0.90 6.14 -12.68
C GLN A 161 0.31 6.94 -11.52
N THR A 162 1.15 7.73 -10.85
CA THR A 162 0.75 8.72 -9.85
C THR A 162 1.17 10.11 -10.32
N ARG A 163 0.43 11.14 -9.90
CA ARG A 163 0.85 12.54 -9.95
C ARG A 163 1.31 12.97 -8.58
N MET A 164 2.56 13.39 -8.46
CA MET A 164 3.14 13.98 -7.26
C MET A 164 3.19 15.51 -7.40
N THR A 165 2.55 16.22 -6.48
CA THR A 165 2.46 17.69 -6.47
C THR A 165 3.27 18.24 -5.30
N PRO A 166 4.22 19.17 -5.53
CA PRO A 166 5.08 19.67 -4.47
C PRO A 166 4.27 20.46 -3.45
N LEU A 167 4.77 20.49 -2.22
CA LEU A 167 4.13 21.17 -1.11
C LEU A 167 5.15 22.03 -0.36
N ALA A 168 4.84 23.31 -0.19
CA ALA A 168 5.71 24.23 0.52
C ALA A 168 5.61 24.01 2.05
N THR A 169 6.75 23.89 2.71
CA THR A 169 6.88 23.62 4.15
C THR A 169 7.98 24.49 4.74
N VAL A 170 7.93 24.80 6.03
CA VAL A 170 8.98 25.62 6.68
C VAL A 170 10.31 24.89 6.83
N ALA A 171 10.33 23.56 6.67
CA ALA A 171 11.51 22.71 6.74
C ALA A 171 11.31 21.42 5.93
N PRO A 172 12.39 20.80 5.44
CA PRO A 172 12.33 19.47 4.83
C PRO A 172 12.07 18.39 5.88
N LEU A 173 11.76 17.19 5.40
CA LEU A 173 11.72 15.98 6.23
C LEU A 173 13.08 15.65 6.85
N PRO A 174 13.10 15.00 8.03
CA PRO A 174 14.33 14.39 8.53
C PRO A 174 14.85 13.33 7.55
N PRO A 175 16.14 12.96 7.62
CA PRO A 175 16.71 12.01 6.67
C PRO A 175 15.96 10.68 6.65
N ASP A 176 15.57 10.23 5.44
CA ASP A 176 14.99 8.90 5.25
C ASP A 176 16.02 7.82 5.65
N PRO A 177 15.66 6.80 6.46
CA PRO A 177 16.61 5.79 6.91
C PRO A 177 17.29 4.98 5.81
N HIS A 178 16.65 4.82 4.64
CA HIS A 178 17.20 4.03 3.54
C HIS A 178 18.15 4.85 2.66
N THR A 179 17.74 6.04 2.26
CA THR A 179 18.53 6.92 1.39
C THR A 179 19.43 7.87 2.16
N GLY A 180 19.19 8.14 3.44
CA GLY A 180 19.90 9.14 4.25
C GLY A 180 19.71 10.58 3.79
N LEU A 181 18.73 10.86 2.91
CA LEU A 181 18.46 12.19 2.37
C LEU A 181 17.31 12.85 3.13
N SER A 182 17.51 14.10 3.51
CA SER A 182 16.41 15.03 3.82
C SER A 182 15.85 15.59 2.52
N SER A 183 14.54 15.80 2.45
CA SER A 183 13.90 16.38 1.26
C SER A 183 12.63 17.16 1.60
N CYS A 184 12.35 18.18 0.79
CA CYS A 184 11.04 18.83 0.77
C CYS A 184 9.99 17.88 0.23
N VAL A 185 8.72 18.08 0.60
CA VAL A 185 7.66 17.08 0.42
C VAL A 185 6.79 17.32 -0.81
N SER A 186 6.16 16.27 -1.31
CA SER A 186 5.12 16.33 -2.31
C SER A 186 3.90 15.53 -1.86
N LEU A 187 2.81 15.53 -2.62
CA LEU A 187 1.63 14.71 -2.35
C LEU A 187 1.23 13.97 -3.61
N ASN A 188 0.83 12.71 -3.46
CA ASN A 188 0.13 11.99 -4.51
C ASN A 188 -1.27 12.60 -4.72
N THR A 189 -1.54 13.28 -5.84
CA THR A 189 -2.80 14.03 -6.04
C THR A 189 -3.69 13.48 -7.16
N ALA A 190 -3.19 12.53 -7.96
CA ALA A 190 -3.97 11.86 -8.99
C ALA A 190 -3.39 10.48 -9.31
N ALA A 191 -4.23 9.58 -9.80
CA ALA A 191 -3.85 8.25 -10.24
C ALA A 191 -4.34 7.98 -11.66
N ALA A 192 -3.58 7.19 -12.41
CA ALA A 192 -4.01 6.64 -13.69
C ALA A 192 -3.54 5.20 -13.85
N ILE A 193 -4.38 4.35 -14.44
CA ILE A 193 -4.16 2.91 -14.56
C ILE A 193 -4.42 2.48 -16.00
N ARG A 194 -3.54 1.67 -16.59
CA ARG A 194 -3.80 0.92 -17.82
C ARG A 194 -4.26 -0.49 -17.45
N ALA A 195 -5.40 -0.89 -17.99
CA ALA A 195 -5.95 -2.24 -17.90
C ALA A 195 -6.20 -2.76 -19.32
N GLY A 196 -5.22 -3.51 -19.83
CA GLY A 196 -5.20 -3.96 -21.21
C GLY A 196 -5.12 -2.77 -22.17
N ARG A 197 -6.21 -2.49 -22.87
CA ARG A 197 -6.32 -1.37 -23.83
C ARG A 197 -7.03 -0.14 -23.26
N GLN A 198 -7.69 -0.28 -22.11
CA GLN A 198 -8.45 0.81 -21.51
C GLN A 198 -7.60 1.51 -20.47
N ARG A 199 -7.82 2.81 -20.32
CA ARG A 199 -7.24 3.61 -19.25
C ARG A 199 -8.30 4.04 -18.26
N VAL A 200 -7.94 4.02 -16.98
CA VAL A 200 -8.76 4.48 -15.87
C VAL A 200 -8.04 5.66 -15.23
N THR A 201 -8.70 6.79 -15.06
CA THR A 201 -8.13 7.94 -14.32
C THR A 201 -8.95 8.20 -13.06
N TYR A 202 -8.25 8.50 -11.96
CA TYR A 202 -8.85 8.92 -10.71
C TYR A 202 -8.16 10.20 -10.24
N GLN A 203 -8.80 11.33 -10.50
CA GLN A 203 -8.20 12.65 -10.36
C GLN A 203 -9.27 13.69 -10.01
N PRO A 204 -8.89 14.90 -9.54
CA PRO A 204 -9.84 15.98 -9.39
C PRO A 204 -10.55 16.28 -10.71
N ASN A 205 -11.66 17.03 -10.64
CA ASN A 205 -12.30 17.49 -11.85
C ASN A 205 -11.33 18.35 -12.71
N LEU A 206 -11.65 18.49 -14.00
CA LEU A 206 -10.79 19.20 -14.94
C LEU A 206 -11.02 20.72 -14.98
N SER A 207 -11.70 21.30 -13.98
CA SER A 207 -11.94 22.75 -13.92
C SER A 207 -10.75 23.55 -13.41
N GLY A 208 -9.76 22.87 -12.83
CA GLY A 208 -8.60 23.52 -12.19
C GLY A 208 -8.91 24.21 -10.87
N GLN A 209 -10.08 23.95 -10.27
CA GLN A 209 -10.49 24.50 -8.98
C GLN A 209 -10.62 23.37 -7.95
N PRO A 210 -10.33 23.63 -6.66
CA PRO A 210 -10.66 22.73 -5.56
C PRO A 210 -12.12 22.27 -5.61
N ASP A 211 -12.35 20.97 -5.48
CA ASP A 211 -13.70 20.38 -5.48
C ASP A 211 -13.84 19.37 -4.34
N PRO A 212 -14.51 19.74 -3.23
CA PRO A 212 -14.70 18.84 -2.10
C PRO A 212 -15.71 17.73 -2.38
N SER A 213 -16.45 17.75 -3.50
CA SER A 213 -17.47 16.74 -3.81
C SER A 213 -16.88 15.38 -4.15
N GLY A 214 -15.60 15.32 -4.49
CA GLY A 214 -14.87 14.07 -4.69
C GLY A 214 -13.97 14.08 -5.91
N MET A 215 -13.05 13.12 -5.89
CA MET A 215 -12.30 12.72 -7.06
C MET A 215 -13.23 12.10 -8.11
N GLN A 216 -12.90 12.30 -9.40
CA GLN A 216 -13.67 11.81 -10.53
C GLN A 216 -12.98 10.61 -11.17
N LEU A 217 -13.76 9.54 -11.37
CA LEU A 217 -13.33 8.33 -12.05
C LEU A 217 -13.74 8.39 -13.53
N ARG A 218 -12.78 8.16 -14.43
CA ARG A 218 -13.04 8.04 -15.86
C ARG A 218 -12.52 6.73 -16.42
N VAL A 219 -13.16 6.26 -17.47
CA VAL A 219 -12.64 5.20 -18.35
C VAL A 219 -12.52 5.78 -19.74
N ASP A 220 -11.33 5.70 -20.32
CA ASP A 220 -11.01 6.24 -21.65
C ASP A 220 -11.44 7.72 -21.82
N GLY A 221 -11.25 8.52 -20.75
CA GLY A 221 -11.57 9.95 -20.69
C GLY A 221 -13.04 10.28 -20.39
N GLN A 222 -13.93 9.28 -20.34
CA GLN A 222 -15.35 9.48 -20.05
C GLN A 222 -15.66 9.25 -18.57
N LEU A 223 -16.43 10.16 -17.96
CA LEU A 223 -16.89 10.00 -16.58
C LEU A 223 -17.77 8.75 -16.45
N VAL A 224 -17.46 7.92 -15.45
CA VAL A 224 -18.22 6.69 -15.19
C VAL A 224 -18.86 6.69 -13.80
N ARG A 225 -20.00 6.03 -13.68
CA ARG A 225 -20.58 5.65 -12.39
C ARG A 225 -20.31 4.18 -12.14
N VAL A 226 -19.79 3.86 -10.96
CA VAL A 226 -19.55 2.47 -10.53
C VAL A 226 -20.67 2.07 -9.59
N GLY A 227 -21.49 1.10 -10.00
CA GLY A 227 -22.56 0.55 -9.16
C GLY A 227 -22.01 -0.39 -8.09
N ALA A 228 -22.88 -0.83 -7.17
CA ALA A 228 -22.50 -1.75 -6.08
C ALA A 228 -21.87 -3.08 -6.56
N GLY A 229 -22.23 -3.54 -7.76
CA GLY A 229 -21.64 -4.73 -8.38
C GLY A 229 -20.27 -4.51 -9.05
N GLY A 230 -19.76 -3.29 -9.05
CA GLY A 230 -18.58 -2.88 -9.79
C GLY A 230 -18.85 -2.57 -11.27
N LEU A 231 -17.83 -2.06 -11.95
CA LEU A 231 -17.77 -1.85 -13.40
C LEU A 231 -16.80 -2.86 -14.00
N THR A 232 -17.17 -3.55 -15.06
CA THR A 232 -16.28 -4.51 -15.75
C THR A 232 -15.79 -3.89 -17.06
N LEU A 233 -14.47 -3.91 -17.25
CA LEU A 233 -13.78 -3.47 -18.47
C LEU A 233 -13.76 -4.59 -19.53
N ASN A 234 -13.39 -4.23 -20.75
CA ASN A 234 -13.40 -5.12 -21.92
C ASN A 234 -12.49 -6.34 -21.76
N ASP A 235 -11.36 -6.18 -21.07
CA ASP A 235 -10.43 -7.27 -20.79
C ASP A 235 -10.91 -8.20 -19.68
N GLY A 236 -11.96 -7.82 -18.94
CA GLY A 236 -12.53 -8.52 -17.78
C GLY A 236 -12.03 -7.98 -16.43
N THR A 237 -11.19 -6.95 -16.43
CA THR A 237 -10.79 -6.21 -15.22
C THR A 237 -12.01 -5.57 -14.56
N LYS A 238 -12.09 -5.61 -13.23
CA LYS A 238 -13.22 -5.08 -12.47
C LYS A 238 -12.82 -3.90 -11.62
N ILE A 239 -13.60 -2.83 -11.68
CA ILE A 239 -13.44 -1.64 -10.86
C ILE A 239 -14.55 -1.60 -9.83
N PHE A 240 -14.18 -1.47 -8.56
CA PHE A 240 -15.09 -1.21 -7.46
C PHE A 240 -14.83 0.19 -6.94
N ARG A 241 -15.87 0.85 -6.46
CA ARG A 241 -15.77 2.14 -5.79
C ARG A 241 -16.62 2.11 -4.54
N ASP A 242 -16.00 2.43 -3.41
CA ASP A 242 -16.72 2.60 -2.16
C ASP A 242 -17.42 3.97 -2.16
N ALA A 243 -18.72 3.98 -1.90
CA ALA A 243 -19.53 5.20 -1.98
C ALA A 243 -19.32 6.15 -0.80
N ALA A 244 -18.84 5.65 0.35
CA ALA A 244 -18.66 6.44 1.56
C ALA A 244 -17.28 7.10 1.62
N THR A 245 -16.25 6.36 1.23
CA THR A 245 -14.84 6.76 1.30
C THR A 245 -14.30 7.24 -0.04
N GLY A 246 -14.92 6.85 -1.15
CA GLY A 246 -14.39 7.09 -2.49
C GLY A 246 -13.21 6.18 -2.85
N GLU A 247 -12.84 5.19 -2.02
CA GLU A 247 -11.82 4.21 -2.36
C GLU A 247 -12.12 3.54 -3.70
N VAL A 248 -11.10 3.43 -4.56
CA VAL A 248 -11.20 2.73 -5.84
C VAL A 248 -10.33 1.48 -5.78
N ARG A 249 -10.92 0.33 -6.12
CA ARG A 249 -10.21 -0.96 -6.20
C ARG A 249 -10.34 -1.53 -7.60
N VAL A 250 -9.22 -1.83 -8.25
CA VAL A 250 -9.14 -2.41 -9.59
C VAL A 250 -8.59 -3.83 -9.49
N ASP A 251 -9.44 -4.82 -9.77
CA ASP A 251 -9.13 -6.24 -9.74
C ASP A 251 -8.85 -6.73 -11.18
N PHE A 252 -7.60 -7.11 -11.48
CA PHE A 252 -7.18 -7.63 -12.78
C PHE A 252 -7.39 -9.15 -12.86
N ARG A 253 -7.42 -9.70 -14.09
CA ARG A 253 -7.66 -11.14 -14.31
C ARG A 253 -6.54 -12.06 -13.85
N ASP A 254 -5.31 -11.57 -13.87
CA ASP A 254 -4.14 -12.28 -13.32
C ASP A 254 -4.07 -12.20 -11.79
N GLN A 255 -5.13 -11.66 -11.17
CA GLN A 255 -5.30 -11.37 -9.75
C GLN A 255 -4.33 -10.30 -9.22
N SER A 256 -3.73 -9.51 -10.12
CA SER A 256 -3.15 -8.24 -9.73
C SER A 256 -4.25 -7.30 -9.23
N LEU A 257 -3.87 -6.36 -8.38
CA LEU A 257 -4.79 -5.44 -7.74
C LEU A 257 -4.16 -4.06 -7.57
N VAL A 258 -4.98 -3.02 -7.71
CA VAL A 258 -4.63 -1.65 -7.34
C VAL A 258 -5.75 -1.10 -6.46
N ARG A 259 -5.43 -0.72 -5.22
CA ARG A 259 -6.33 0.06 -4.36
C ARG A 259 -5.80 1.48 -4.25
N ILE A 260 -6.71 2.45 -4.41
CA ILE A 260 -6.42 3.88 -4.30
C ILE A 260 -7.38 4.46 -3.25
N THR A 261 -6.83 4.98 -2.17
CA THR A 261 -7.60 5.57 -1.07
C THR A 261 -7.48 7.09 -1.15
N PRO A 262 -8.58 7.82 -1.43
CA PRO A 262 -8.55 9.27 -1.47
C PRO A 262 -8.78 9.89 -0.10
N HIS A 263 -8.12 11.02 0.13
CA HIS A 263 -8.24 11.81 1.35
C HIS A 263 -8.43 13.28 1.01
N TRP A 264 -9.40 13.92 1.67
CA TRP A 264 -9.66 15.35 1.49
C TRP A 264 -8.99 16.16 2.59
N TRP A 265 -8.03 17.01 2.21
CA TRP A 265 -7.46 17.99 3.10
C TRP A 265 -8.22 19.31 2.98
N LYS A 266 -9.21 19.49 3.86
CA LYS A 266 -10.16 20.60 3.83
C LYS A 266 -9.50 21.98 3.89
N GLU A 267 -8.51 22.16 4.75
CA GLU A 267 -7.83 23.45 4.99
C GLU A 267 -7.02 23.91 3.77
N ARG A 268 -6.59 22.96 2.92
CA ARG A 268 -5.83 23.24 1.70
C ARG A 268 -6.63 23.08 0.41
N GLY A 269 -7.85 22.54 0.49
CA GLY A 269 -8.67 22.31 -0.68
C GLY A 269 -8.05 21.29 -1.65
N VAL A 270 -7.30 20.31 -1.15
CA VAL A 270 -6.56 19.35 -1.98
C VAL A 270 -6.96 17.91 -1.63
N TRP A 271 -7.11 17.09 -2.67
CA TRP A 271 -7.18 15.64 -2.53
C TRP A 271 -5.78 15.05 -2.60
N TYR A 272 -5.48 14.12 -1.71
CA TYR A 272 -4.30 13.27 -1.81
C TYR A 272 -4.68 11.79 -1.79
N LEU A 273 -3.77 10.93 -2.25
CA LEU A 273 -4.02 9.53 -2.56
C LEU A 273 -2.97 8.63 -1.92
N ASP A 274 -3.45 7.56 -1.31
CA ASP A 274 -2.63 6.41 -0.91
C ASP A 274 -2.84 5.26 -1.90
N PHE A 275 -1.79 4.49 -2.16
CA PHE A 275 -1.79 3.34 -3.06
C PHE A 275 -1.39 2.07 -2.32
N ASP A 276 -2.17 1.01 -2.50
CA ASP A 276 -1.76 -0.36 -2.18
C ASP A 276 -1.81 -1.20 -3.45
N LEU A 277 -0.72 -1.92 -3.71
CA LEU A 277 -0.50 -2.60 -4.99
C LEU A 277 -0.28 -4.10 -4.76
N THR A 278 -0.88 -4.91 -5.61
CA THR A 278 -0.44 -6.29 -5.84
C THR A 278 -0.15 -6.42 -7.34
N PRO A 279 1.11 -6.22 -7.74
CA PRO A 279 1.45 -6.16 -9.14
C PRO A 279 1.62 -7.55 -9.75
N PRO A 280 1.55 -7.68 -11.08
CA PRO A 280 2.07 -8.86 -11.77
C PRO A 280 3.54 -9.09 -11.42
N ASN A 281 3.98 -10.36 -11.41
CA ASN A 281 5.39 -10.70 -11.23
C ASN A 281 6.25 -9.94 -12.25
N ARG A 282 7.48 -9.55 -11.87
CA ARG A 282 8.42 -8.81 -12.74
C ARG A 282 7.93 -7.44 -13.20
N SER A 283 6.98 -6.83 -12.50
CA SER A 283 6.64 -5.43 -12.72
C SER A 283 7.81 -4.52 -12.32
N MET A 284 7.99 -3.43 -13.08
CA MET A 284 9.08 -2.47 -12.88
C MET A 284 8.52 -1.06 -12.74
N GLY A 285 9.17 -0.21 -11.95
CA GLY A 285 8.74 1.16 -11.70
C GLY A 285 9.41 1.70 -10.44
N ILE A 286 8.98 2.88 -9.98
CA ILE A 286 9.51 3.41 -8.72
C ILE A 286 9.15 2.52 -7.51
N VAL A 287 8.08 1.72 -7.59
CA VAL A 287 7.74 0.74 -6.54
C VAL A 287 8.37 -0.64 -6.83
N GLY A 288 9.23 -0.75 -7.85
CA GLY A 288 9.83 -2.01 -8.31
C GLY A 288 10.82 -2.64 -7.32
N GLU A 289 11.29 -3.84 -7.64
CA GLU A 289 12.26 -4.55 -6.79
C GLU A 289 13.61 -3.82 -6.74
N ILE A 290 14.16 -3.65 -5.54
CA ILE A 290 15.55 -3.21 -5.35
C ILE A 290 16.46 -4.45 -5.38
N PRO A 291 17.44 -4.54 -6.29
CA PRO A 291 18.38 -5.65 -6.34
C PRO A 291 19.18 -5.81 -5.04
N ARG A 292 19.33 -7.04 -4.55
CA ARG A 292 20.04 -7.34 -3.29
C ARG A 292 21.53 -7.07 -3.33
N GLU A 293 22.15 -7.32 -4.48
CA GLU A 293 23.59 -7.21 -4.66
C GLU A 293 23.95 -5.80 -5.11
N GLY A 294 24.25 -4.94 -4.13
CA GLY A 294 24.75 -3.60 -4.38
C GLY A 294 23.72 -2.61 -4.96
N GLY A 295 22.43 -2.92 -4.93
CA GLY A 295 21.36 -2.00 -5.31
C GLY A 295 20.80 -1.24 -4.11
N TRP A 296 20.34 -0.01 -4.35
CA TRP A 296 19.64 0.81 -3.36
C TRP A 296 18.39 1.50 -3.90
N LEU A 297 18.17 1.42 -5.21
CA LEU A 297 16.95 1.86 -5.88
C LEU A 297 16.54 0.80 -6.90
N PRO A 298 15.26 0.78 -7.31
CA PRO A 298 14.83 -0.03 -8.43
C PRO A 298 15.63 0.30 -9.70
N ALA A 299 15.58 -0.61 -10.67
CA ALA A 299 16.16 -0.34 -11.98
C ALA A 299 15.53 0.89 -12.63
N LEU A 300 16.28 1.52 -13.55
CA LEU A 300 15.78 2.54 -14.45
C LEU A 300 14.72 1.97 -15.40
N SER A 301 13.98 2.83 -16.10
CA SER A 301 12.87 2.44 -16.97
C SER A 301 13.27 1.65 -18.22
N ASP A 302 14.56 1.64 -18.55
CA ASP A 302 15.20 0.82 -19.57
C ASP A 302 15.77 -0.51 -19.01
N GLY A 303 15.62 -0.75 -17.70
CA GLY A 303 16.16 -1.92 -17.00
C GLY A 303 17.60 -1.77 -16.51
N THR A 304 18.26 -0.65 -16.78
CA THR A 304 19.62 -0.40 -16.31
C THR A 304 19.66 -0.26 -14.79
N SER A 305 20.67 -0.87 -14.16
CA SER A 305 20.88 -0.77 -12.71
C SER A 305 21.35 0.64 -12.29
N MET A 306 20.92 1.08 -11.09
CA MET A 306 21.44 2.28 -10.45
C MET A 306 22.83 2.10 -9.85
N GLY A 307 23.32 0.86 -9.76
CA GLY A 307 24.59 0.53 -9.12
C GLY A 307 24.57 0.78 -7.60
N PRO A 308 25.75 0.81 -6.95
CA PRO A 308 25.87 1.05 -5.52
C PRO A 308 25.41 2.45 -5.13
N MET A 309 24.92 2.57 -3.90
CA MET A 309 24.55 3.85 -3.31
C MET A 309 25.78 4.78 -3.24
N PRO A 310 25.70 6.00 -3.80
CA PRO A 310 26.78 6.97 -3.65
C PRO A 310 27.04 7.32 -2.19
N THR A 311 28.31 7.51 -1.84
CA THR A 311 28.72 7.91 -0.48
C THR A 311 28.41 9.38 -0.19
N SER A 312 28.62 10.26 -1.17
CA SER A 312 28.27 11.68 -1.11
C SER A 312 26.76 11.89 -1.15
N LEU A 313 26.24 12.72 -0.24
CA LEU A 313 24.82 13.08 -0.21
C LEU A 313 24.39 13.81 -1.49
N THR A 314 25.22 14.70 -2.03
CA THR A 314 24.94 15.40 -3.30
C THR A 314 24.83 14.42 -4.48
N ASP A 315 25.74 13.47 -4.60
CA ASP A 315 25.67 12.50 -5.70
C ASP A 315 24.50 11.54 -5.53
N ARG A 316 24.17 11.18 -4.28
CA ARG A 316 23.00 10.39 -3.95
C ARG A 316 21.71 11.13 -4.28
N PHE A 317 21.62 12.43 -3.96
CA PHE A 317 20.50 13.29 -4.31
C PHE A 317 20.31 13.34 -5.82
N LYS A 318 21.37 13.59 -6.60
CA LYS A 318 21.32 13.60 -8.06
C LYS A 318 20.94 12.23 -8.63
N ALA A 319 21.44 11.15 -8.04
CA ALA A 319 21.08 9.81 -8.45
C ALA A 319 19.57 9.53 -8.26
N LEU A 320 18.98 9.93 -7.13
CA LEU A 320 17.56 9.75 -6.83
C LEU A 320 16.66 10.71 -7.61
N TYR A 321 16.83 12.02 -7.44
CA TYR A 321 15.88 13.03 -7.91
C TYR A 321 16.13 13.52 -9.33
N VAL A 322 17.31 13.25 -9.90
CA VAL A 322 17.61 13.58 -11.31
C VAL A 322 17.61 12.31 -12.14
N LYS A 323 18.57 11.41 -11.96
CA LYS A 323 18.73 10.23 -12.83
C LYS A 323 17.56 9.25 -12.72
N PHE A 324 17.24 8.79 -11.51
CA PHE A 324 16.21 7.79 -11.28
C PHE A 324 14.80 8.35 -11.50
N ALA A 325 14.48 9.49 -10.88
CA ALA A 325 13.17 10.12 -11.03
C ALA A 325 12.84 10.48 -12.48
N ASP A 326 13.77 11.06 -13.25
CA ASP A 326 13.50 11.40 -14.65
C ASP A 326 13.35 10.17 -15.55
N SER A 327 14.00 9.06 -15.23
CA SER A 327 13.83 7.81 -15.97
C SER A 327 12.41 7.26 -15.87
N TRP A 328 11.76 7.44 -14.71
CA TRP A 328 10.39 6.98 -14.45
C TRP A 328 9.31 8.05 -14.63
N ARG A 329 9.71 9.26 -15.02
CA ARG A 329 8.78 10.36 -15.28
C ARG A 329 7.95 10.08 -16.52
N VAL A 330 6.65 10.33 -16.41
CA VAL A 330 5.69 10.21 -17.49
C VAL A 330 5.88 11.36 -18.48
N SER A 331 5.78 11.06 -19.77
CA SER A 331 5.86 12.02 -20.87
C SER A 331 4.49 12.23 -21.52
N ASP A 332 4.35 13.27 -22.35
CA ASP A 332 3.12 13.52 -23.11
C ASP A 332 2.73 12.33 -24.02
N SER A 333 3.68 11.45 -24.38
CA SER A 333 3.41 10.25 -25.17
C SER A 333 3.09 9.00 -24.35
N THR A 334 3.44 8.96 -23.06
CA THR A 334 3.21 7.80 -22.19
C THR A 334 2.13 8.02 -21.15
N THR A 335 1.67 9.25 -20.98
CA THR A 335 0.65 9.61 -19.98
C THR A 335 -0.67 8.88 -20.17
N LEU A 336 -1.21 8.44 -19.03
CA LEU A 336 -2.54 7.88 -18.93
C LEU A 336 -3.57 8.90 -18.40
N PHE A 337 -3.12 10.08 -17.98
CA PHE A 337 -3.97 11.09 -17.37
C PHE A 337 -4.84 11.84 -18.38
N ASP A 338 -5.96 12.37 -17.88
CA ASP A 338 -6.76 13.34 -18.59
C ASP A 338 -6.33 14.75 -18.16
N TYR A 339 -6.27 15.69 -19.11
CA TYR A 339 -5.80 17.05 -18.88
C TYR A 339 -6.92 18.06 -19.09
N ALA A 340 -6.92 19.12 -18.27
CA ALA A 340 -7.72 20.30 -18.53
C ALA A 340 -7.21 21.01 -19.79
N PRO A 341 -8.03 21.83 -20.46
CA PRO A 341 -7.57 22.65 -21.58
C PRO A 341 -6.27 23.39 -21.26
N HIS A 342 -5.31 23.37 -22.18
CA HIS A 342 -3.99 24.01 -22.05
C HIS A 342 -3.08 23.46 -20.94
N THR A 343 -3.37 22.28 -20.39
CA THR A 343 -2.48 21.58 -19.45
C THR A 343 -1.90 20.31 -20.07
N SER A 344 -0.75 19.86 -19.57
CA SER A 344 -0.11 18.60 -19.97
C SER A 344 0.78 18.08 -18.84
N THR A 345 1.58 17.02 -19.09
CA THR A 345 2.61 16.56 -18.13
C THR A 345 3.53 17.69 -17.67
N LYS A 346 3.78 18.68 -18.54
CA LYS A 346 4.62 19.85 -18.26
C LYS A 346 4.05 20.75 -17.17
N THR A 347 2.72 20.84 -17.07
CA THR A 347 2.05 21.65 -16.04
C THR A 347 2.35 21.14 -14.63
N TYR A 348 2.51 19.83 -14.49
CA TYR A 348 2.71 19.17 -13.20
C TYR A 348 4.18 18.85 -12.91
N THR A 349 5.06 18.96 -13.92
CA THR A 349 6.48 18.62 -13.80
C THR A 349 7.29 19.81 -13.30
N MET A 350 7.90 19.66 -12.12
CA MET A 350 8.90 20.61 -11.60
C MET A 350 10.18 19.83 -11.31
N LYS A 351 11.10 19.80 -12.29
CA LYS A 351 12.35 19.03 -12.19
C LYS A 351 13.32 19.53 -11.12
N THR A 352 13.15 20.77 -10.68
CA THR A 352 13.92 21.39 -9.59
C THR A 352 13.37 21.03 -8.22
N TRP A 353 12.32 20.21 -8.14
CA TRP A 353 11.74 19.75 -6.88
C TRP A 353 12.02 18.27 -6.62
N PRO A 354 12.43 17.90 -5.39
CA PRO A 354 12.77 18.82 -4.30
C PRO A 354 14.06 19.59 -4.61
N PRO A 355 14.27 20.77 -3.99
CA PRO A 355 15.53 21.48 -4.12
C PRO A 355 16.61 20.86 -3.21
N GLU A 356 17.85 20.78 -3.70
CA GLU A 356 18.98 20.17 -2.97
C GLU A 356 19.38 20.98 -1.72
N ASP A 357 19.12 22.29 -1.72
CA ASP A 357 19.43 23.18 -0.59
C ASP A 357 18.44 23.09 0.57
N GLY A 358 17.35 22.32 0.42
CA GLY A 358 16.32 22.12 1.44
C GLY A 358 15.39 23.31 1.66
N ILE A 359 15.40 24.32 0.77
CA ILE A 359 14.48 25.47 0.86
C ILE A 359 13.13 25.09 0.23
N CYS A 360 12.18 24.64 1.07
CA CYS A 360 10.90 24.08 0.64
C CYS A 360 9.84 25.14 0.31
N GLU A 361 10.18 26.08 -0.58
CA GLU A 361 9.31 27.18 -0.99
C GLU A 361 8.73 26.96 -2.39
N LEU A 362 7.47 27.37 -2.58
CA LEU A 362 6.82 27.40 -3.88
C LEU A 362 6.27 28.81 -4.15
N PRO A 363 6.36 29.32 -5.40
CA PRO A 363 5.82 30.61 -5.76
C PRO A 363 4.32 30.72 -5.41
N PHE A 364 3.92 31.88 -4.86
CA PHE A 364 2.52 32.19 -4.54
C PHE A 364 1.86 31.22 -3.55
N THR A 365 2.64 30.57 -2.69
CA THR A 365 2.14 29.71 -1.61
C THR A 365 2.65 30.18 -0.25
N VAL A 366 1.92 29.82 0.81
CA VAL A 366 2.37 30.01 2.20
C VAL A 366 2.87 28.67 2.73
N PRO A 367 4.17 28.54 3.06
CA PRO A 367 4.72 27.32 3.63
C PRO A 367 3.94 26.83 4.84
N LEU A 368 3.71 25.53 4.90
CA LEU A 368 3.08 24.88 6.03
C LEU A 368 3.97 24.94 7.26
N ILE A 369 3.34 25.30 8.38
CA ILE A 369 3.95 25.22 9.70
C ILE A 369 3.57 23.88 10.30
N GLY A 370 4.59 23.08 10.56
CA GLY A 370 4.46 21.76 11.15
C GLY A 370 4.02 21.75 12.61
N VAL A 371 3.97 20.55 13.19
CA VAL A 371 3.79 20.34 14.63
C VAL A 371 4.97 19.56 15.21
N ASN A 372 5.12 19.59 16.54
CA ASN A 372 6.15 18.80 17.19
C ASN A 372 5.85 17.30 17.17
N GLN A 373 6.89 16.50 17.42
CA GLN A 373 6.81 15.04 17.38
C GLN A 373 5.75 14.46 18.33
N ASP A 374 5.63 14.97 19.56
CA ASP A 374 4.64 14.47 20.53
C ASP A 374 3.19 14.64 20.05
N VAL A 375 2.90 15.72 19.34
CA VAL A 375 1.57 15.94 18.74
C VAL A 375 1.34 14.97 17.58
N ALA A 376 2.34 14.79 16.72
CA ALA A 376 2.27 13.86 15.60
C ALA A 376 2.12 12.40 16.05
N GLU A 377 2.89 11.95 17.04
CA GLU A 377 2.78 10.61 17.63
C GLU A 377 1.38 10.35 18.21
N ARG A 378 0.76 11.36 18.82
CA ARG A 378 -0.62 11.28 19.31
C ARG A 378 -1.65 11.18 18.18
N ALA A 379 -1.45 11.91 17.09
CA ALA A 379 -2.30 11.81 15.90
C ALA A 379 -2.18 10.42 15.24
N CYS A 380 -0.98 9.86 15.22
CA CYS A 380 -0.65 8.57 14.60
C CYS A 380 -0.77 7.37 15.55
N LYS A 381 -1.33 7.53 16.75
CA LYS A 381 -1.40 6.46 17.76
C LYS A 381 -2.17 5.21 17.32
N GLY A 382 -3.11 5.37 16.38
CA GLY A 382 -3.91 4.28 15.81
C GLY A 382 -3.21 3.51 14.69
N VAL A 383 -2.02 3.94 14.28
CA VAL A 383 -1.23 3.27 13.24
C VAL A 383 -0.32 2.23 13.91
N PHE A 384 -0.55 0.95 13.60
CA PHE A 384 0.11 -0.16 14.29
C PHE A 384 1.28 -0.77 13.50
N ILE A 385 1.34 -0.49 12.20
CA ILE A 385 2.42 -0.96 11.33
C ILE A 385 3.62 -0.02 11.48
N PRO A 386 4.80 -0.50 11.91
CA PRO A 386 5.90 0.39 12.32
C PRO A 386 6.38 1.37 11.24
N HIS A 387 6.52 0.95 9.98
CA HIS A 387 6.96 1.85 8.91
C HIS A 387 5.87 2.89 8.60
N LEU A 388 4.61 2.47 8.44
CA LEU A 388 3.47 3.39 8.28
C LEU A 388 3.35 4.38 9.43
N LYS A 389 3.64 3.95 10.67
CA LYS A 389 3.60 4.83 11.83
C LYS A 389 4.67 5.91 11.73
N ARG A 390 5.88 5.59 11.27
CA ARG A 390 6.94 6.58 11.06
C ARG A 390 6.55 7.59 9.99
N SER A 391 6.10 7.09 8.83
CA SER A 391 5.59 7.90 7.73
C SER A 391 4.46 8.84 8.19
N CYS A 392 3.47 8.31 8.90
CA CYS A 392 2.40 9.12 9.49
C CYS A 392 2.94 10.23 10.40
N VAL A 393 3.90 9.91 11.28
CA VAL A 393 4.47 10.92 12.20
C VAL A 393 5.21 11.99 11.41
N GLN A 394 5.97 11.62 10.38
CA GLN A 394 6.68 12.55 9.50
C GLN A 394 5.71 13.47 8.75
N ASP A 395 4.69 12.90 8.10
CA ASP A 395 3.66 13.67 7.40
C ASP A 395 2.96 14.65 8.33
N VAL A 396 2.52 14.21 9.51
CA VAL A 396 1.84 15.10 10.48
C VAL A 396 2.80 16.17 10.96
N MET A 397 4.06 15.82 11.26
CA MET A 397 5.07 16.77 11.69
C MET A 397 5.31 17.87 10.65
N VAL A 398 5.45 17.52 9.37
CA VAL A 398 5.82 18.49 8.34
C VAL A 398 4.61 19.30 7.85
N THR A 399 3.42 18.70 7.83
CA THR A 399 2.20 19.35 7.33
C THR A 399 1.41 20.09 8.41
N GLY A 400 1.55 19.68 9.67
CA GLY A 400 0.67 20.10 10.76
C GLY A 400 -0.76 19.55 10.66
N ASN A 401 -1.06 18.68 9.69
CA ASN A 401 -2.39 18.14 9.47
C ASN A 401 -2.63 16.87 10.29
N LEU A 402 -3.33 17.00 11.42
CA LEU A 402 -3.61 15.87 12.31
C LEU A 402 -4.53 14.81 11.68
N ASP A 403 -5.33 15.17 10.67
CA ASP A 403 -6.25 14.24 10.02
C ASP A 403 -5.52 13.22 9.13
N ILE A 404 -4.26 13.45 8.77
CA ILE A 404 -3.41 12.46 8.11
C ILE A 404 -3.34 11.17 8.93
N GLY A 405 -3.30 11.27 10.27
CA GLY A 405 -3.32 10.09 11.14
C GLY A 405 -4.55 9.19 10.94
N LYS A 406 -5.71 9.76 10.58
CA LYS A 406 -6.90 8.97 10.22
C LYS A 406 -6.73 8.30 8.86
N GLY A 407 -6.08 8.97 7.91
CA GLY A 407 -5.75 8.42 6.60
C GLY A 407 -4.93 7.14 6.71
N TYR A 408 -3.81 7.18 7.43
CA TYR A 408 -2.98 5.98 7.68
C TYR A 408 -3.72 4.86 8.40
N VAL A 409 -4.67 5.18 9.28
CA VAL A 409 -5.53 4.17 9.92
C VAL A 409 -6.45 3.46 8.91
N LEU A 410 -6.89 4.14 7.86
CA LEU A 410 -7.63 3.52 6.75
C LEU A 410 -6.68 2.67 5.88
N SER A 411 -5.51 3.22 5.53
CA SER A 411 -4.54 2.63 4.60
C SER A 411 -3.80 1.40 5.16
N GLN A 412 -3.72 1.25 6.48
CA GLN A 412 -3.19 0.01 7.10
C GLN A 412 -4.14 -1.20 7.00
N GLY A 413 -5.27 -1.11 6.28
CA GLY A 413 -6.17 -2.23 6.01
C GLY A 413 -7.04 -2.61 7.21
N LEU A 414 -7.93 -1.71 7.64
CA LEU A 414 -8.79 -1.80 8.84
C LEU A 414 -9.22 -3.23 9.27
N PRO A 415 -9.30 -3.51 10.59
CA PRO A 415 -9.71 -4.80 11.12
C PRO A 415 -11.14 -5.15 10.69
N ARG A 416 -11.27 -6.11 9.77
CA ARG A 416 -12.60 -6.53 9.28
C ARG A 416 -13.36 -7.43 10.26
N TYR A 417 -12.65 -8.11 11.17
CA TYR A 417 -13.26 -9.05 12.12
C TYR A 417 -12.44 -9.16 13.42
N LYS A 418 -13.15 -9.36 14.55
CA LYS A 418 -12.57 -9.75 15.85
C LYS A 418 -12.97 -11.19 16.16
N ILE A 419 -12.02 -12.02 16.55
CA ILE A 419 -12.23 -13.45 16.80
C ILE A 419 -11.60 -13.82 18.14
N ARG A 420 -12.34 -14.54 19.00
CA ARG A 420 -11.77 -15.09 20.24
C ARG A 420 -11.08 -16.43 19.96
N VAL A 421 -9.85 -16.61 20.44
CA VAL A 421 -9.07 -17.84 20.29
C VAL A 421 -8.71 -18.42 21.66
N PRO A 422 -8.90 -19.73 21.90
CA PRO A 422 -8.47 -20.38 23.14
C PRO A 422 -6.96 -20.29 23.35
N ASN A 423 -6.51 -20.22 24.60
CA ASN A 423 -5.08 -20.26 24.95
C ASN A 423 -4.54 -21.68 24.76
N GLY A 424 -4.00 -22.00 23.57
CA GLY A 424 -3.37 -23.29 23.30
C GLY A 424 -1.93 -23.37 23.83
N LYS A 425 -1.62 -24.36 24.67
CA LYS A 425 -0.23 -24.79 24.91
C LYS A 425 0.26 -25.63 23.72
N PRO A 426 1.54 -25.54 23.32
CA PRO A 426 2.12 -26.43 22.33
C PRO A 426 2.33 -27.79 22.98
N ASN A 427 1.49 -28.76 22.65
CA ASN A 427 1.68 -30.21 22.75
C ASN A 427 0.30 -30.84 22.90
N ASP A 428 -0.34 -31.10 21.77
CA ASP A 428 -1.09 -32.34 21.54
C ASP A 428 -1.24 -32.46 20.03
N VAL A 429 -0.19 -33.03 19.42
CA VAL A 429 -0.31 -33.68 18.11
C VAL A 429 -1.30 -34.82 18.34
N ALA A 430 -2.56 -34.60 17.96
CA ALA A 430 -3.54 -35.67 17.89
C ALA A 430 -3.08 -36.66 16.82
N LYS A 431 -2.47 -37.76 17.29
CA LYS A 431 -2.66 -39.06 16.65
C LYS A 431 -4.17 -39.34 16.67
N GLU A 432 -4.78 -39.37 15.49
CA GLU A 432 -5.60 -40.48 14.97
C GLU A 432 -5.96 -40.22 13.51
#